data_AF-A0A329Y3E9-F1
#
_entry.id   AF-A0A329Y3E9-F1
#
_cell.length_a   1.000
_cell.length_b   1.000
_cell.length_c   1.000
_cell.angle_alpha   90.00
_cell.angle_beta   90.00
_cell.angle_gamma   90.00
#
_symmetry.space_group_name_H-M   'P 1'
#
loop_
_entity.id
_entity.type
_entity.pdbx_description
1 polymer ?
#
loop_
_entity_poly.entity_id
_entity_poly.type
_entity_poly.pdbx_seq_one_letter_code
_entity_poly.pdbx_strand_id
1 'polypeptide(L)'
;MSLLKTIDPNPSFAPRENTVAAERLISGDPKLKTWAQDVARNETVHTGVWEATPGVSRSIKGETFEFCHILSGVVELTPEGGAPVVYRAGDSFVMKPGFVGIWKTIETVRKIYVTVTP
;
A
#
# COMPACT_ATOMS: atom_id res chain seq x y z
N MET A 1 25.70 9.16 8.88
CA MET A 1 24.72 8.64 7.88
C MET A 1 24.05 9.82 7.21
N SER A 2 23.65 9.70 5.95
CA SER A 2 22.89 10.74 5.25
C SER A 2 21.51 10.92 5.91
N LEU A 3 21.06 12.16 6.09
CA LEU A 3 19.67 12.48 6.46
C LEU A 3 18.75 12.59 5.23
N LEU A 4 19.31 12.38 4.04
CA LEU A 4 18.59 12.29 2.78
C LEU A 4 18.52 10.83 2.33
N LYS A 5 17.30 10.34 2.13
CA LYS A 5 17.01 9.02 1.56
C LYS A 5 16.28 9.17 0.23
N THR A 6 16.90 8.69 -0.84
CA THR A 6 16.21 8.51 -2.13
C THR A 6 15.43 7.20 -2.11
N ILE A 7 14.17 7.24 -2.55
CA ILE A 7 13.36 6.04 -2.76
C ILE A 7 13.60 5.54 -4.18
N ASP A 8 14.07 4.30 -4.30
CA ASP A 8 14.19 3.61 -5.57
C ASP A 8 12.82 2.98 -5.95
N PRO A 9 12.16 3.40 -7.04
CA PRO A 9 10.88 2.81 -7.45
C PRO A 9 11.01 1.38 -7.99
N ASN A 10 12.23 0.91 -8.32
CA ASN A 10 12.50 -0.42 -8.87
C ASN A 10 13.68 -1.12 -8.17
N PRO A 11 13.57 -1.43 -6.86
CA PRO A 11 14.69 -1.99 -6.11
C PRO A 11 15.13 -3.35 -6.65
N SER A 12 16.45 -3.56 -6.74
CA SER A 12 17.02 -4.81 -7.25
C SER A 12 17.12 -5.93 -6.20
N PHE A 13 16.90 -5.63 -4.91
CA PHE A 13 16.93 -6.63 -3.84
C PHE A 13 15.61 -7.38 -3.74
N ALA A 14 15.63 -8.56 -3.12
CA ALA A 14 14.44 -9.40 -2.99
C ALA A 14 13.36 -8.73 -2.10
N PRO A 15 12.08 -8.71 -2.50
CA PRO A 15 11.01 -8.22 -1.65
C PRO A 15 10.73 -9.20 -0.50
N ARG A 16 10.11 -8.69 0.56
CA ARG A 16 9.30 -9.53 1.43
C ARG A 16 8.00 -9.87 0.70
N GLU A 17 7.77 -11.15 0.44
CA GLU A 17 6.52 -11.65 -0.12
C GLU A 17 5.50 -11.91 0.97
N ASN A 18 4.23 -11.64 0.67
CA ASN A 18 3.12 -11.93 1.58
C ASN A 18 1.83 -12.23 0.79
N THR A 19 0.85 -12.80 1.47
CA THR A 19 -0.51 -12.97 0.95
C THR A 19 -1.48 -12.12 1.75
N VAL A 20 -2.66 -11.87 1.19
CA VAL A 20 -3.75 -11.25 1.94
C VAL A 20 -4.23 -12.25 2.99
N ALA A 21 -4.30 -11.82 4.25
CA ALA A 21 -4.84 -12.63 5.34
C ALA A 21 -6.26 -13.12 5.01
N ALA A 22 -6.57 -14.37 5.32
CA ALA A 22 -7.80 -15.04 4.86
C ALA A 22 -9.07 -14.28 5.25
N GLU A 23 -9.09 -13.67 6.44
CA GLU A 23 -10.21 -12.87 6.96
C GLU A 23 -10.39 -11.52 6.24
N ARG A 24 -9.39 -11.08 5.47
CA ARG A 24 -9.45 -9.86 4.66
C ARG A 24 -9.62 -10.16 3.18
N LEU A 25 -9.39 -11.38 2.71
CA LEU A 25 -9.54 -11.73 1.30
C LEU A 25 -11.02 -11.79 0.92
N ILE A 26 -11.40 -11.11 -0.17
CA ILE A 26 -12.76 -11.12 -0.71
C ILE A 26 -12.81 -11.95 -1.99
N SER A 27 -11.87 -11.74 -2.92
CA SER A 27 -11.76 -12.55 -4.15
C SER A 27 -10.38 -12.48 -4.79
N GLY A 28 -10.08 -13.47 -5.64
CA GLY A 28 -8.77 -13.62 -6.31
C GLY A 28 -7.71 -14.26 -5.42
N ASP A 29 -6.46 -14.19 -5.88
CA ASP A 29 -5.27 -14.68 -5.15
C ASP A 29 -4.13 -13.65 -5.25
N PRO A 30 -4.30 -12.45 -4.70
CA PRO A 30 -3.32 -11.38 -4.82
C PRO A 30 -2.03 -11.73 -4.08
N LYS A 31 -0.94 -11.80 -4.84
CA LYS A 31 0.44 -11.86 -4.34
C LYS A 31 0.93 -10.45 -4.02
N LEU A 32 1.43 -10.26 -2.80
CA LEU A 32 1.90 -8.98 -2.28
C LEU A 32 3.42 -8.99 -2.16
N LYS A 33 4.06 -7.87 -2.52
CA LYS A 33 5.51 -7.68 -2.39
C LYS A 33 5.80 -6.35 -1.72
N THR A 34 6.73 -6.35 -0.77
CA THR A 34 7.21 -5.13 -0.09
C THR A 34 8.72 -5.04 -0.17
N TRP A 35 9.22 -3.93 -0.69
CA TRP A 35 10.62 -3.51 -0.60
C TRP A 35 10.71 -2.34 0.38
N ALA A 36 10.92 -2.66 1.66
CA ALA A 36 11.17 -1.64 2.68
C ALA A 36 12.52 -0.97 2.41
N GLN A 37 12.56 0.36 2.43
CA GLN A 37 13.77 1.11 2.08
C GLN A 37 14.29 2.01 3.20
N ASP A 38 13.43 2.41 4.13
CA ASP A 38 13.82 3.23 5.27
C ASP A 38 12.84 3.11 6.44
N VAL A 39 13.36 3.38 7.63
CA VAL A 39 12.62 3.41 8.89
C VAL A 39 13.14 4.55 9.76
N ALA A 40 12.23 5.28 10.39
CA ALA A 40 12.56 6.43 11.23
C ALA A 40 11.65 6.51 12.46
N ARG A 41 12.03 7.42 13.39
CA ARG A 41 11.25 7.74 14.60
C ARG A 41 10.93 6.50 15.44
N ASN A 42 11.96 5.78 15.88
CA ASN A 42 11.81 4.57 16.70
C ASN A 42 10.83 3.56 16.07
N GLU A 43 11.00 3.32 14.77
CA GLU A 43 10.20 2.35 14.01
C GLU A 43 8.70 2.70 13.86
N THR A 44 8.31 3.95 14.09
CA THR A 44 6.93 4.41 13.85
C THR A 44 6.69 4.84 12.41
N VAL A 45 7.75 5.29 11.69
CA VAL A 45 7.65 5.76 10.30
C VAL A 45 8.39 4.79 9.38
N HIS A 46 7.67 4.21 8.41
CA HIS A 46 8.24 3.30 7.42
C HIS A 46 7.95 3.80 6.01
N THR A 47 8.88 3.60 5.09
CA THR A 47 8.67 3.88 3.67
C THR A 47 9.39 2.88 2.77
N GLY A 48 8.88 2.75 1.55
CA GLY A 48 9.41 1.84 0.56
C GLY A 48 8.46 1.71 -0.63
N VAL A 49 8.63 0.62 -1.36
CA VAL A 49 7.79 0.26 -2.51
C VAL A 49 6.96 -0.95 -2.15
N TRP A 50 5.70 -0.94 -2.58
CA TRP A 50 4.78 -2.06 -2.45
C TRP A 50 4.15 -2.38 -3.80
N GLU A 51 3.91 -3.67 -4.05
CA GLU A 51 3.26 -4.17 -5.24
C GLU A 51 2.21 -5.23 -4.88
N ALA A 52 1.11 -5.26 -5.66
CA ALA A 52 0.14 -6.34 -5.59
C ALA A 52 -0.43 -6.68 -6.96
N THR A 53 -0.61 -7.99 -7.19
CA THR A 53 -1.35 -8.52 -8.34
C THR A 53 -2.87 -8.39 -8.14
N PRO A 54 -3.69 -8.56 -9.20
CA PRO A 54 -5.14 -8.39 -9.14
C PRO A 54 -5.83 -9.27 -8.07
N GLY A 55 -6.88 -8.70 -7.45
CA GLY A 55 -7.61 -9.31 -6.35
C GLY A 55 -8.39 -8.27 -5.54
N VAL A 56 -9.26 -8.73 -4.64
CA VAL A 56 -10.09 -7.86 -3.80
C VAL A 56 -9.88 -8.22 -2.35
N SER A 57 -9.60 -7.20 -1.53
CA SER A 57 -9.43 -7.39 -0.08
C SER A 57 -10.07 -6.26 0.72
N ARG A 58 -10.34 -6.52 2.00
CA ARG A 58 -10.75 -5.52 2.97
C ARG A 58 -9.50 -4.80 3.49
N SER A 59 -9.45 -3.48 3.31
CA SER A 59 -8.41 -2.63 3.88
C SER A 59 -8.89 -2.07 5.21
N ILE A 60 -8.12 -2.35 6.27
CA ILE A 60 -8.38 -1.90 7.65
C ILE A 60 -7.08 -1.28 8.14
N LYS A 61 -7.10 0.02 8.43
CA LYS A 61 -5.91 0.76 8.87
C LYS A 61 -5.69 0.75 10.38
N GLY A 62 -6.73 0.54 11.20
CA GLY A 62 -6.60 0.65 12.65
C GLY A 62 -6.03 2.04 13.00
N GLU A 63 -4.90 2.09 13.69
CA GLU A 63 -4.23 3.34 14.05
C GLU A 63 -3.20 3.83 13.02
N THR A 64 -2.94 3.05 11.96
CA THR A 64 -1.95 3.40 10.95
C THR A 64 -2.46 4.50 10.00
N PHE A 65 -1.68 5.55 9.83
CA PHE A 65 -1.78 6.46 8.69
C PHE A 65 -0.97 5.90 7.53
N GLU A 66 -1.51 5.91 6.31
CA GLU A 66 -0.78 5.48 5.12
C GLU A 66 -0.97 6.46 3.95
N PHE A 67 0.12 7.09 3.52
CA PHE A 67 0.20 7.79 2.24
C PHE A 67 0.62 6.81 1.13
N CYS A 68 0.00 6.95 -0.04
CA CYS A 68 0.28 6.17 -1.23
C CYS A 68 0.51 7.10 -2.42
N HIS A 69 1.53 6.81 -3.22
CA HIS A 69 1.73 7.38 -4.56
C HIS A 69 1.83 6.24 -5.58
N ILE A 70 0.91 6.19 -6.55
CA ILE A 70 0.85 5.11 -7.53
C ILE A 70 1.90 5.32 -8.62
N LEU A 71 2.79 4.35 -8.79
CA LEU A 71 3.82 4.32 -9.83
C LEU A 71 3.28 3.71 -11.13
N SER A 72 2.50 2.64 -11.01
CA SER A 72 1.91 1.92 -12.14
C SER A 72 0.68 1.10 -11.71
N GLY A 73 -0.13 0.69 -12.68
CA GLY A 73 -1.35 -0.10 -12.47
C GLY A 73 -2.54 0.74 -12.04
N VAL A 74 -3.61 0.05 -11.64
CA VAL A 74 -4.91 0.66 -11.35
C VAL A 74 -5.54 -0.02 -10.13
N VAL A 75 -6.01 0.79 -9.19
CA VAL A 75 -6.77 0.34 -8.03
C VAL A 75 -8.06 1.13 -7.87
N GLU A 76 -9.05 0.49 -7.30
CA GLU A 76 -10.28 1.12 -6.84
C GLU A 76 -10.39 0.93 -5.33
N LEU A 77 -10.55 2.04 -4.59
CA LEU A 77 -10.81 2.01 -3.16
C LEU A 77 -12.23 2.47 -2.88
N THR A 78 -12.98 1.67 -2.13
CA THR A 78 -14.35 1.99 -1.69
C THR A 78 -14.35 2.10 -0.17
N PRO A 79 -14.37 3.32 0.40
CA PRO A 79 -14.52 3.50 1.85
C PRO A 79 -15.86 2.91 2.32
N GLU A 80 -15.93 2.45 3.57
CA GLU A 80 -17.19 2.04 4.18
C GLU A 80 -18.18 3.21 4.21
N GLY A 81 -19.38 3.01 3.63
CA GLY A 81 -20.39 4.06 3.47
C GLY A 81 -20.06 5.13 2.41
N GLY A 82 -18.95 4.99 1.69
CA GLY A 82 -18.50 5.93 0.66
C GLY A 82 -18.65 5.40 -0.77
N ALA A 83 -18.44 6.30 -1.74
CA ALA A 83 -18.36 5.95 -3.16
C ALA A 83 -16.97 5.39 -3.52
N PRO A 84 -16.86 4.51 -4.52
CA PRO A 84 -15.58 4.05 -5.04
C PRO A 84 -14.78 5.20 -5.66
N VAL A 85 -13.45 5.17 -5.47
CA VAL A 85 -12.49 6.09 -6.08
C VAL A 85 -11.39 5.29 -6.77
N VAL A 86 -11.12 5.61 -8.03
CA VAL A 86 -10.10 4.94 -8.85
C VAL A 86 -8.81 5.75 -8.85
N TYR A 87 -7.69 5.09 -8.60
CA TYR A 87 -6.34 5.65 -8.65
C TYR A 87 -5.48 4.89 -9.64
N ARG A 88 -4.65 5.63 -10.37
CA ARG A 88 -3.75 5.15 -11.42
C ARG A 88 -2.42 5.90 -11.36
N ALA A 89 -1.47 5.56 -12.23
CA ALA A 89 -0.11 6.12 -12.21
C ALA A 89 -0.10 7.66 -12.11
N GLY A 90 0.67 8.19 -11.15
CA GLY A 90 0.75 9.61 -10.84
C GLY A 90 -0.20 10.07 -9.72
N ASP A 91 -1.27 9.33 -9.45
CA ASP A 91 -2.23 9.68 -8.41
C ASP A 91 -1.66 9.41 -7.00
N SER A 92 -2.11 10.20 -6.03
CA SER A 92 -1.70 10.08 -4.64
C SER A 92 -2.90 10.18 -3.71
N PHE A 93 -2.89 9.41 -2.62
CA PHE A 93 -3.96 9.43 -1.64
C PHE A 93 -3.47 9.01 -0.26
N VAL A 94 -4.34 9.23 0.73
CA VAL A 94 -4.09 8.88 2.13
C VAL A 94 -5.24 8.04 2.65
N MET A 95 -4.90 6.92 3.30
CA MET A 95 -5.82 6.22 4.20
C MET A 95 -5.46 6.63 5.64
N LYS A 96 -6.38 7.30 6.32
CA LYS A 96 -6.18 7.79 7.69
C LYS A 96 -6.37 6.66 8.72
N PRO A 97 -5.90 6.85 9.97
CA PRO A 97 -6.34 6.03 11.09
C PRO A 97 -7.87 5.93 11.13
N GLY A 98 -8.38 4.72 11.37
CA GLY A 98 -9.80 4.38 11.34
C GLY A 98 -10.35 4.04 9.95
N PHE A 99 -9.55 4.16 8.86
CA PHE A 99 -10.03 3.77 7.53
C PHE A 99 -10.40 2.28 7.48
N VAL A 100 -11.62 2.01 7.02
CA VAL A 100 -12.14 0.70 6.66
C VAL A 100 -12.77 0.81 5.28
N GLY A 101 -12.48 -0.15 4.40
CA GLY A 101 -13.03 -0.16 3.05
C GLY A 101 -12.61 -1.38 2.24
N ILE A 102 -13.00 -1.39 0.97
CA ILE A 102 -12.60 -2.40 -0.01
C ILE A 102 -11.44 -1.84 -0.83
N TRP A 103 -10.38 -2.64 -0.97
CA TRP A 103 -9.27 -2.39 -1.89
C TRP A 103 -9.36 -3.39 -3.05
N LYS A 104 -9.58 -2.88 -4.27
CA LYS A 104 -9.64 -3.66 -5.48
C LYS A 104 -8.41 -3.41 -6.36
N THR A 105 -7.57 -4.44 -6.37
CA THR A 105 -6.62 -4.88 -7.39
C THR A 105 -7.11 -4.96 -8.85
N ILE A 106 -7.19 -3.90 -9.66
CA ILE A 106 -7.69 -4.04 -11.05
C ILE A 106 -6.57 -4.52 -11.99
N GLU A 107 -5.46 -3.79 -12.00
CA GLU A 107 -4.23 -4.14 -12.71
C GLU A 107 -3.09 -4.20 -11.69
N THR A 108 -2.07 -5.05 -11.91
CA THR A 108 -0.92 -5.14 -11.00
C THR A 108 -0.42 -3.74 -10.65
N VAL A 109 -0.58 -3.37 -9.38
CA VAL A 109 -0.30 -2.02 -8.90
C VAL A 109 1.05 -1.99 -8.23
N ARG A 110 1.82 -0.94 -8.49
CA ARG A 110 3.03 -0.62 -7.74
C ARG A 110 2.91 0.79 -7.17
N LYS A 111 3.30 0.98 -5.92
CA LYS A 111 3.21 2.27 -5.21
C LYS A 111 4.40 2.53 -4.32
N ILE A 112 4.71 3.80 -4.10
CA ILE A 112 5.48 4.24 -2.93
C ILE A 112 4.50 4.37 -1.78
N TYR A 113 4.89 3.90 -0.60
CA TYR A 113 4.12 4.08 0.63
C TYR A 113 4.91 4.84 1.68
N VAL A 114 4.19 5.57 2.53
CA VAL A 114 4.67 6.00 3.84
C VAL A 114 3.62 5.59 4.85
N THR A 115 3.99 4.77 5.83
CA THR A 115 3.12 4.43 6.96
C THR A 115 3.63 5.07 8.23
N VAL A 116 2.71 5.60 9.02
CA VAL A 116 2.96 6.06 10.39
C VAL A 116 2.05 5.27 11.32
N THR A 117 2.64 4.50 12.21
CA THR A 117 1.92 3.68 13.20
C THR A 117 2.43 4.06 14.60
N PRO A 118 1.54 4.28 15.58
CA PRO A 118 1.95 4.57 16.95
C PRO A 118 2.70 3.42 17.62
#